data_AF-A0A0E9LZF3-F1
#
_entry.id   AF-A0A0E9LZF3-F1
#
_cell.length_a   1.000
_cell.length_b   1.000
_cell.length_c   1.000
_cell.angle_alpha   90.00
_cell.angle_beta   90.00
_cell.angle_gamma   90.00
#
_symmetry.space_group_name_H-M   'P 1'
#
loop_
_entity.id
_entity.type
_entity.pdbx_description
1 polymer ?
#
loop_
_entity_poly.entity_id
_entity_poly.type
_entity_poly.pdbx_seq_one_letter_code
_entity_poly.pdbx_strand_id
1 'polypeptide(L)'
;MQLDIIQSVGEGRDTLGLLPTGGGKSLTFQVPALAQSGICLVVTPLIALMKDQVEHLNRKGIKAYAIHSGLNYGEIERAYDNCIFGDYKFMYLSPERLSTRLFLEKLAHLKVSLLAIDEAHCISQWGYDFRPSYLKIADVREHLPVCRCWH
;
A
#
# COMPACT_ATOMS: atom_id res chain seq x y z
N MET A 1 5.40 -7.88 -19.54
CA MET A 1 5.11 -6.60 -18.85
C MET A 1 4.14 -6.74 -17.68
N GLN A 2 3.00 -7.45 -17.79
CA GLN A 2 2.07 -7.68 -16.66
C GLN A 2 2.39 -8.97 -15.88
N LEU A 3 2.90 -9.99 -16.58
CA LEU A 3 3.39 -11.25 -16.01
C LEU A 3 4.65 -11.07 -15.15
N ASP A 4 5.56 -10.17 -15.54
CA ASP A 4 6.81 -9.93 -14.79
C ASP A 4 6.55 -9.27 -13.42
N ILE A 5 5.49 -8.45 -13.33
CA ILE A 5 5.01 -7.85 -12.07
C ILE A 5 4.43 -8.95 -11.19
N ILE A 6 3.56 -9.81 -11.72
CA ILE A 6 2.97 -10.93 -10.98
C ILE A 6 4.03 -11.93 -10.52
N GLN A 7 5.04 -12.24 -11.36
CA GLN A 7 6.17 -13.09 -11.00
C GLN A 7 7.07 -12.43 -9.94
N SER A 8 7.34 -11.13 -10.05
CA SER A 8 8.09 -10.37 -9.04
C SER A 8 7.41 -10.42 -7.67
N VAL A 9 6.08 -10.23 -7.59
CA VAL A 9 5.36 -10.37 -6.32
C VAL A 9 5.30 -11.83 -5.85
N GLY A 10 5.13 -12.78 -6.77
CA GLY A 10 5.14 -14.22 -6.47
C GLY A 10 6.48 -14.70 -5.90
N GLU A 11 7.58 -14.05 -6.27
CA GLU A 11 8.94 -14.34 -5.82
C GLU A 11 9.35 -13.54 -4.58
N GLY A 12 8.44 -12.77 -3.97
CA GLY A 12 8.72 -11.97 -2.77
C GLY A 12 9.60 -10.75 -3.04
N ARG A 13 9.69 -10.29 -4.29
CA ARG A 13 10.46 -9.10 -4.67
C ARG A 13 9.58 -7.86 -4.63
N ASP A 14 10.13 -6.77 -4.09
CA ASP A 14 9.47 -5.46 -4.01
C ASP A 14 8.96 -5.07 -5.39
N THR A 15 7.64 -4.89 -5.51
CA THR A 15 7.02 -4.70 -6.81
C THR A 15 6.53 -3.26 -6.97
N LEU A 16 7.25 -2.51 -7.79
CA LEU A 16 6.83 -1.20 -8.28
C LEU A 16 5.73 -1.39 -9.34
N GLY A 17 4.48 -1.24 -8.93
CA GLY A 17 3.36 -1.20 -9.86
C GLY A 17 3.31 0.13 -10.60
N LEU A 18 3.99 0.24 -11.73
CA LEU A 18 3.71 1.34 -12.68
C LEU A 18 2.32 1.10 -13.30
N LEU A 19 1.28 1.63 -12.66
CA LEU A 19 -0.10 1.44 -13.07
C LEU A 19 -0.63 2.72 -13.72
N PRO A 20 -0.81 2.77 -15.05
CA PRO A 20 -1.70 3.76 -15.65
C PRO A 20 -3.14 3.43 -15.20
N THR A 21 -3.84 4.43 -14.70
CA THR A 21 -5.22 4.39 -14.20
C THR A 21 -6.14 3.47 -15.02
N GLY A 22 -6.58 2.35 -14.43
CA GLY A 22 -7.51 1.41 -15.09
C GLY A 22 -7.82 0.16 -14.25
N GLY A 23 -9.10 -0.19 -14.13
CA GLY A 23 -9.67 -1.22 -13.24
C GLY A 23 -9.21 -2.68 -13.44
N GLY A 24 -8.30 -2.95 -14.38
CA GLY A 24 -7.79 -4.29 -14.67
C GLY A 24 -6.53 -4.71 -13.90
N LYS A 25 -5.84 -3.79 -13.22
CA LYS A 25 -4.53 -4.08 -12.60
C LYS A 25 -4.52 -4.21 -11.08
N SER A 26 -5.56 -3.86 -10.34
CA SER A 26 -5.58 -4.12 -8.88
C SER A 26 -5.35 -5.60 -8.54
N LEU A 27 -5.75 -6.50 -9.44
CA LEU A 27 -5.50 -7.95 -9.33
C LEU A 27 -4.01 -8.31 -9.27
N THR A 28 -3.10 -7.53 -9.88
CA THR A 28 -1.68 -7.89 -9.98
C THR A 28 -0.94 -7.82 -8.65
N PHE A 29 -1.44 -7.02 -7.70
CA PHE A 29 -0.92 -7.02 -6.32
C PHE A 29 -1.93 -7.61 -5.34
N GLN A 30 -3.24 -7.54 -5.60
CA GLN A 30 -4.25 -8.10 -4.69
C GLN A 30 -4.19 -9.63 -4.60
N VAL A 31 -4.04 -10.32 -5.73
CA VAL A 31 -3.92 -11.78 -5.75
C VAL A 31 -2.71 -12.27 -4.96
N PRO A 32 -1.48 -11.78 -5.23
CA PRO A 32 -0.33 -12.24 -4.46
C PRO A 32 -0.35 -11.73 -3.01
N ALA A 33 -0.91 -10.54 -2.74
CA ALA A 33 -1.12 -10.10 -1.36
C ALA A 33 -2.00 -11.11 -0.60
N LEU A 34 -3.13 -11.54 -1.17
CA LEU A 34 -4.03 -12.53 -0.57
C LEU A 34 -3.36 -13.87 -0.29
N ALA A 35 -2.37 -14.26 -1.10
CA ALA A 35 -1.62 -15.50 -0.90
C ALA A 35 -0.59 -15.42 0.25
N GLN A 36 -0.11 -14.23 0.61
CA GLN A 36 0.88 -14.04 1.67
C GLN A 36 0.22 -13.82 3.03
N SER A 37 0.93 -14.08 4.13
CA SER A 37 0.48 -13.68 5.48
C SER A 37 0.91 -12.23 5.77
N GLY A 38 0.04 -11.46 6.44
CA GLY A 38 0.28 -10.03 6.72
C GLY A 38 -0.55 -9.09 5.85
N ILE A 39 -0.26 -7.79 5.96
CA ILE A 39 -1.00 -6.70 5.31
C ILE A 39 -0.25 -6.18 4.07
N CYS A 40 -1.00 -5.93 3.00
CA CYS A 40 -0.49 -5.20 1.84
C CYS A 40 -0.72 -3.70 2.05
N LEU A 41 0.36 -2.93 2.14
CA LEU A 41 0.34 -1.48 2.18
C LEU A 41 0.35 -0.95 0.74
N VAL A 42 -0.68 -0.19 0.38
CA VAL A 42 -0.84 0.42 -0.95
C VAL A 42 -0.74 1.93 -0.82
N VAL A 43 0.30 2.52 -1.41
CA VAL A 43 0.50 3.97 -1.43
C VAL A 43 -0.02 4.53 -2.75
N THR A 44 -0.98 5.44 -2.72
CA THR A 44 -1.56 6.06 -3.93
C THR A 44 -1.94 7.51 -3.67
N PRO A 45 -1.82 8.46 -4.62
CA PRO A 45 -2.23 9.84 -4.39
C PRO A 45 -3.74 10.04 -4.58
N LEU A 46 -4.45 9.04 -5.12
CA LEU A 46 -5.83 9.15 -5.59
C LEU A 46 -6.82 8.67 -4.51
N ILE A 47 -7.30 9.60 -3.67
CA ILE A 47 -8.23 9.27 -2.57
C ILE A 47 -9.53 8.61 -3.07
N ALA A 48 -10.07 9.07 -4.20
CA ALA A 48 -11.27 8.48 -4.80
C ALA A 48 -11.04 6.99 -5.12
N LEU A 49 -9.90 6.67 -5.74
CA LEU A 49 -9.51 5.29 -6.04
C LEU A 49 -9.37 4.46 -4.77
N MET A 50 -8.77 4.99 -3.71
CA MET A 50 -8.66 4.27 -2.43
C MET A 50 -10.05 3.85 -1.92
N LYS A 51 -11.01 4.76 -1.92
CA LYS A 51 -12.37 4.51 -1.43
C LYS A 51 -13.06 3.43 -2.25
N ASP A 52 -12.98 3.54 -3.58
CA ASP A 52 -13.58 2.57 -4.49
C ASP A 52 -12.96 1.17 -4.31
N GLN A 53 -11.63 1.08 -4.16
CA GLN A 53 -10.95 -0.20 -3.95
C GLN A 53 -11.30 -0.82 -2.60
N VAL A 54 -11.32 -0.03 -1.53
CA VAL A 54 -11.70 -0.49 -0.19
C VAL A 54 -13.15 -0.98 -0.17
N GLU A 55 -14.07 -0.24 -0.78
CA GLU A 55 -15.47 -0.63 -0.88
C GLU A 55 -15.61 -1.96 -1.65
N HIS A 56 -14.91 -2.09 -2.78
CA HIS A 56 -14.91 -3.32 -3.58
C HIS A 56 -14.35 -4.53 -2.83
N LEU A 57 -13.25 -4.37 -2.10
CA LEU A 57 -12.65 -5.44 -1.29
C LEU A 57 -13.57 -5.85 -0.14
N ASN A 58 -14.14 -4.87 0.57
CA ASN A 58 -15.05 -5.14 1.67
C ASN A 58 -16.34 -5.84 1.20
N ARG A 59 -16.88 -5.49 0.01
CA ARG A 59 -18.01 -6.22 -0.62
C ARG A 59 -17.70 -7.71 -0.88
N LYS A 60 -16.43 -8.05 -1.07
CA LYS A 60 -15.95 -9.43 -1.25
C LYS A 60 -15.59 -10.12 0.06
N GLY A 61 -15.84 -9.49 1.21
CA GLY A 61 -15.47 -10.00 2.53
C GLY A 61 -13.98 -9.84 2.86
N ILE A 62 -13.22 -9.11 2.05
CA ILE A 62 -11.80 -8.86 2.28
C ILE A 62 -11.65 -7.55 3.04
N LYS A 63 -11.18 -7.62 4.28
CA LYS A 63 -10.98 -6.45 5.14
C LYS A 63 -9.93 -5.51 4.55
N ALA A 64 -10.37 -4.31 4.20
CA ALA A 64 -9.50 -3.24 3.71
C ALA A 64 -9.87 -1.89 4.38
N TYR A 65 -8.88 -1.02 4.54
CA TYR A 65 -9.07 0.33 5.06
C TYR A 65 -8.29 1.36 4.25
N ALA A 66 -8.80 2.59 4.14
CA ALA A 66 -8.11 3.72 3.53
C ALA A 66 -7.80 4.79 4.57
N ILE A 67 -6.55 5.23 4.65
CA ILE A 67 -6.06 6.28 5.54
C ILE A 67 -5.59 7.46 4.67
N HIS A 68 -6.31 8.58 4.76
CA HIS A 68 -6.04 9.76 3.94
C HIS A 68 -6.24 11.07 4.72
N SER A 69 -5.99 12.22 4.10
CA SER A 69 -6.10 13.55 4.70
C SER A 69 -7.51 13.89 5.23
N GLY A 70 -8.56 13.38 4.60
CA GLY A 70 -9.96 13.60 5.01
C GLY A 70 -10.45 12.88 6.27
N LEU A 71 -9.60 12.12 6.97
CA LEU A 71 -9.95 11.48 8.26
C LEU A 71 -9.49 12.34 9.44
N ASN A 72 -10.28 12.38 10.51
CA ASN A 72 -9.87 12.98 11.77
C ASN A 72 -8.88 12.09 12.53
N TYR A 73 -8.24 12.65 13.56
CA TYR A 73 -7.20 11.95 14.32
C TYR A 73 -7.71 10.63 14.94
N GLY A 74 -8.89 10.63 15.55
CA GLY A 74 -9.46 9.41 16.16
C GLY A 74 -9.84 8.34 15.13
N GLU A 75 -10.27 8.73 13.94
CA GLU A 75 -10.50 7.79 12.83
C GLU A 75 -9.20 7.15 12.34
N ILE A 76 -8.13 7.94 12.26
CA ILE A 76 -6.80 7.46 11.85
C ILE A 76 -6.25 6.47 12.87
N GLU A 77 -6.32 6.78 14.17
CA GLU A 77 -5.88 5.86 15.23
C GLU A 77 -6.65 4.53 15.17
N ARG A 78 -7.98 4.61 15.07
CA ARG A 78 -8.81 3.40 14.91
C ARG A 78 -8.46 2.61 13.66
N ALA A 79 -8.16 3.28 12.55
CA ALA A 79 -7.75 2.61 11.31
C ALA A 79 -6.44 1.85 11.49
N TYR A 80 -5.45 2.44 12.16
CA TYR A 80 -4.20 1.75 12.48
C TYR A 80 -4.41 0.57 13.42
N ASP A 81 -5.16 0.74 14.51
CA ASP A 81 -5.40 -0.33 15.47
C ASP A 81 -6.17 -1.49 14.81
N ASN A 82 -7.17 -1.18 13.98
CA ASN A 82 -7.84 -2.16 13.14
C ASN A 82 -6.86 -2.90 12.23
N CYS A 83 -5.94 -2.20 11.60
CA CYS A 83 -4.97 -2.86 10.72
C CYS A 83 -3.93 -3.71 11.46
N ILE A 84 -3.58 -3.34 12.70
CA ILE A 84 -2.63 -4.09 13.53
C ILE A 84 -3.29 -5.33 14.14
N PHE A 85 -4.52 -5.20 14.67
CA PHE A 85 -5.16 -6.24 15.47
C PHE A 85 -6.34 -6.94 14.79
N GLY A 86 -6.94 -6.33 13.77
CA GLY A 86 -8.20 -6.75 13.15
C GLY A 86 -8.07 -7.68 11.94
N ASP A 87 -6.87 -8.19 11.66
CA ASP A 87 -6.56 -9.08 10.53
C ASP A 87 -6.96 -8.46 9.18
N TYR A 88 -6.56 -7.20 8.96
CA TYR A 88 -6.79 -6.50 7.70
C TYR A 88 -5.78 -6.93 6.65
N LYS A 89 -6.28 -7.09 5.43
CA LYS A 89 -5.48 -7.57 4.32
C LYS A 89 -4.87 -6.44 3.50
N PHE A 90 -5.56 -5.31 3.41
CA PHE A 90 -5.12 -4.15 2.64
C PHE A 90 -5.25 -2.86 3.46
N MET A 91 -4.19 -2.06 3.45
CA MET A 91 -4.20 -0.68 3.94
C MET A 91 -3.83 0.24 2.78
N TYR A 92 -4.76 1.08 2.34
CA TYR A 92 -4.48 2.15 1.40
C TYR A 92 -4.07 3.40 2.18
N LEU A 93 -2.98 4.03 1.77
CA LEU A 93 -2.38 5.16 2.46
C LEU A 93 -2.02 6.26 1.47
N SER A 94 -2.31 7.50 1.83
CA SER A 94 -1.85 8.65 1.05
C SER A 94 -0.36 8.95 1.29
N PRO A 95 0.43 9.30 0.26
CA PRO A 95 1.89 9.47 0.36
C PRO A 95 2.33 10.44 1.46
N GLU A 96 1.59 11.53 1.67
CA GLU A 96 1.89 12.53 2.70
C GLU A 96 1.84 11.99 4.13
N ARG A 97 1.19 10.84 4.35
CA ARG A 97 1.12 10.18 5.66
C ARG A 97 2.36 9.36 6.00
N LEU A 98 3.17 8.97 5.00
CA LEU A 98 4.36 8.13 5.19
C LEU A 98 5.39 8.77 6.13
N SER A 99 5.42 10.09 6.22
CA SER A 99 6.36 10.84 7.09
C SER A 99 5.78 11.22 8.44
N THR A 100 4.52 10.85 8.71
CA THR A 100 3.90 11.21 9.97
C THR A 100 4.47 10.37 11.10
N ARG A 101 4.73 11.00 12.25
CA ARG A 101 5.22 10.31 13.44
C ARG A 101 4.34 9.11 13.82
N LEU A 102 3.02 9.30 13.77
CA LEU A 102 2.04 8.24 14.04
C LEU A 102 2.20 7.05 13.10
N PHE A 103 2.39 7.28 11.79
CA PHE A 103 2.60 6.19 10.84
C PHE A 103 3.88 5.42 11.17
N LEU A 104 5.01 6.12 11.40
CA LEU A 104 6.29 5.48 11.70
C LEU A 104 6.24 4.67 13.01
N GLU A 105 5.57 5.19 14.03
CA GLU A 105 5.34 4.47 15.30
C GLU A 105 4.49 3.22 15.10
N LYS A 106 3.40 3.31 14.32
CA LYS A 106 2.50 2.17 14.06
C LYS A 106 3.10 1.16 13.07
N LEU A 107 3.98 1.59 12.18
CA LEU A 107 4.63 0.75 11.16
C LEU A 107 5.37 -0.43 11.79
N ALA A 108 6.06 -0.21 12.92
CA ALA A 108 6.78 -1.25 13.65
C ALA A 108 5.87 -2.39 14.16
N HIS A 109 4.57 -2.12 14.29
CA HIS A 109 3.56 -3.08 14.74
C HIS A 109 2.78 -3.71 13.58
N LEU A 110 2.86 -3.14 12.37
CA LEU A 110 2.21 -3.68 11.19
C LEU A 110 3.04 -4.82 10.61
N LYS A 111 2.39 -5.99 10.42
CA LYS A 111 2.99 -7.12 9.70
C LYS A 111 2.86 -6.92 8.20
N VAL A 112 3.60 -5.96 7.64
CA VAL A 112 3.54 -5.65 6.20
C VAL A 112 4.17 -6.78 5.40
N SER A 113 3.41 -7.36 4.47
CA SER A 113 3.85 -8.43 3.58
C SER A 113 4.16 -7.94 2.18
N LEU A 114 3.54 -6.84 1.76
CA LEU A 114 3.74 -6.25 0.45
C LEU A 114 3.59 -4.74 0.52
N LEU A 115 4.49 -4.02 -0.14
CA LEU A 115 4.36 -2.59 -0.41
C LEU A 115 4.07 -2.40 -1.90
N ALA A 116 2.89 -1.90 -2.22
CA ALA A 116 2.49 -1.51 -3.57
C ALA A 116 2.49 0.02 -3.67
N ILE A 117 3.11 0.56 -4.72
CA ILE A 117 3.19 1.99 -4.97
C ILE A 117 2.49 2.27 -6.29
N ASP A 118 1.43 3.05 -6.23
CA ASP A 118 0.66 3.54 -7.38
C ASP A 118 1.21 4.88 -7.85
N GLU A 119 1.00 5.23 -9.12
CA GLU A 119 1.52 6.47 -9.72
C GLU A 119 3.00 6.73 -9.44
N ALA A 120 3.81 5.66 -9.41
CA ALA A 120 5.24 5.73 -9.13
C ALA A 120 6.03 6.64 -10.09
N HIS A 121 5.44 6.98 -11.24
CA HIS A 121 6.01 7.96 -12.17
C HIS A 121 6.15 9.36 -11.53
N CYS A 122 5.37 9.69 -10.48
CA CYS A 122 5.49 10.90 -9.67
C CYS A 122 6.83 11.01 -8.90
N ILE A 123 7.65 9.95 -8.86
CA ILE A 123 8.99 9.95 -8.23
C ILE A 123 10.04 10.64 -9.13
N SER A 124 9.86 10.62 -10.46
CA SER A 124 10.87 11.11 -11.40
C SER A 124 10.95 12.64 -11.38
N GLN A 125 12.12 13.18 -11.04
CA GLN A 125 12.41 14.63 -11.02
C GLN A 125 12.27 15.34 -12.38
N TRP A 126 12.04 14.57 -13.46
CA TRP A 126 11.89 15.06 -14.82
C TRP A 126 10.43 15.09 -15.31
N GLY A 127 9.48 14.66 -14.48
CA GLY A 127 8.04 14.71 -14.76
C GLY A 127 7.38 15.96 -14.18
N TYR A 128 6.37 16.50 -14.88
CA TYR A 128 5.57 17.65 -14.42
C TYR A 128 4.81 17.41 -13.09
N ASP A 129 4.62 16.14 -12.69
CA ASP A 129 3.86 15.72 -11.50
C ASP A 129 4.74 15.20 -10.34
N PHE A 130 5.94 15.77 -10.16
CA PHE A 130 6.83 15.40 -9.06
C PHE A 130 6.17 15.62 -7.69
N ARG A 131 6.16 14.56 -6.86
CA ARG A 131 5.62 14.61 -5.49
C ARG A 131 6.71 14.27 -4.46
N PRO A 132 7.23 15.26 -3.71
CA PRO A 132 8.26 15.04 -2.70
C PRO A 132 7.92 13.97 -1.66
N SER A 133 6.63 13.78 -1.36
CA SER A 133 6.16 12.75 -0.42
C SER A 133 6.48 11.33 -0.86
N TYR A 134 6.69 11.06 -2.15
CA TYR A 134 7.10 9.73 -2.60
C TYR A 134 8.58 9.42 -2.30
N LEU A 135 9.45 10.42 -2.14
CA LEU A 135 10.84 10.19 -1.73
C LEU A 135 10.92 9.49 -0.37
N LYS A 136 9.89 9.67 0.46
CA LYS A 136 9.78 9.09 1.79
C LYS A 136 9.47 7.60 1.79
N ILE A 137 9.11 7.05 0.63
CA ILE A 137 8.95 5.60 0.48
C ILE A 137 10.29 4.87 0.68
N ALA A 138 11.42 5.50 0.31
CA ALA A 138 12.75 4.94 0.56
C ALA A 138 12.99 4.75 2.08
N ASP A 139 12.69 5.79 2.87
CA ASP A 139 12.81 5.74 4.34
C ASP A 139 11.92 4.61 4.92
N VAL A 140 10.68 4.47 4.42
CA VAL A 140 9.75 3.41 4.87
C VAL A 140 10.27 2.01 4.49
N ARG A 141 10.89 1.85 3.32
CA ARG A 141 11.42 0.57 2.85
C ARG A 141 12.48 0.00 3.78
N GLU A 142 13.30 0.85 4.41
CA GLU A 142 14.33 0.45 5.39
C GLU A 142 13.72 -0.19 6.65
N HIS A 143 12.49 0.17 6.98
CA HIS A 143 11.77 -0.35 8.15
C HIS A 143 10.93 -1.60 7.84
N LEU A 144 10.75 -1.95 6.57
CA LEU A 144 9.98 -3.13 6.18
C LEU A 144 10.87 -4.36 6.15
N PRO A 145 10.37 -5.52 6.63
CA PRO A 145 11.12 -6.77 6.54
C PRO A 145 11.49 -7.03 5.07
N VAL A 146 12.75 -7.43 4.83
CA VAL A 146 13.15 -7.95 3.53
C VAL A 146 12.30 -9.20 3.31
N CYS A 147 11.35 -9.14 2.36
CA CYS A 147 10.49 -10.26 2.02
C CYS A 147 11.37 -11.46 1.69
N ARG A 148 11.43 -12.43 2.62
CA ARG A 148 12.17 -13.66 2.41
C ARG A 148 11.31 -14.58 1.57
N CYS A 149 11.89 -15.07 0.48
CA CYS A 149 11.29 -16.06 -0.39
C CYS A 149 10.71 -17.23 0.43
N TRP A 150 9.55 -17.70 0.00
CA TRP A 150 8.89 -18.94 0.38
C TRP A 150 9.90 -20.10 0.53
N HIS A 151 9.78 -20.88 1.61
CA HIS A 151 10.36 -22.22 1.72
C HIS A 151 9.30 -23.24 1.33
#